data_AF-A0A8I3AY54-F1
#
_entry.id   AF-A0A8I3AY54-F1
#
_cell.length_a   1.000
_cell.length_b   1.000
_cell.length_c   1.000
_cell.angle_alpha   90.00
_cell.angle_beta   90.00
_cell.angle_gamma   90.00
#
_symmetry.space_group_name_H-M   'P 1'
#
loop_
_entity.id
_entity.type
_entity.pdbx_description
1 polymer ?
#
loop_
_entity_poly.entity_id
_entity_poly.type
_entity_poly.pdbx_seq_one_letter_code
_entity_poly.pdbx_strand_id
1 'polypeptide(L)'
;MSLDAHAQALSASLAKAKLVPGSADGLIPDDFAPATKLDVAYDGQALELGTFFRASQCKVPPSIAFAAEAGAAATTASYLLLLTDPDAPTPDNPQFAFWRHWVVPGLQPLGDGKTVVAETKPALTAYLGPGPKDDSKPHRYLFLLFREPEGLQLTKEDVGGEEFVQRRSFRPAEWAAKHGLKLAAVNWMTVAGDGWKEE
;
A
#
# COMPACT_ATOMS: atom_id res chain seq x y z
N MET A 1 2.82 -17.76 10.81
CA MET A 1 2.97 -16.70 11.84
C MET A 1 1.58 -16.36 12.34
N SER A 2 1.38 -16.15 13.64
CA SER A 2 0.09 -15.60 14.13
C SER A 2 -0.08 -14.15 13.70
N LEU A 3 -1.31 -13.65 13.68
CA LEU A 3 -1.58 -12.23 13.37
C LEU A 3 -0.91 -11.30 14.39
N ASP A 4 -0.88 -11.68 15.67
CA ASP A 4 -0.19 -10.91 16.73
C ASP A 4 1.31 -10.81 16.48
N ALA A 5 1.96 -11.93 16.12
CA ALA A 5 3.38 -11.91 15.79
C ALA A 5 3.63 -11.04 14.56
N HIS A 6 2.77 -11.13 13.54
CA HIS A 6 2.85 -10.27 12.37
C HIS A 6 2.68 -8.78 12.72
N ALA A 7 1.73 -8.43 13.61
CA ALA A 7 1.52 -7.07 14.09
C ALA A 7 2.77 -6.50 14.77
N GLN A 8 3.42 -7.28 15.63
CA GLN A 8 4.67 -6.90 16.29
C GLN A 8 5.81 -6.69 15.29
N ALA A 9 5.95 -7.61 14.32
CA ALA A 9 6.95 -7.50 13.27
C ALA A 9 6.71 -6.27 12.38
N LEU A 10 5.45 -6.01 12.01
CA LEU A 10 5.04 -4.84 11.25
C LEU A 10 5.42 -3.56 11.99
N SER A 11 4.98 -3.40 13.24
CA SER A 11 5.29 -2.23 14.07
C SER A 11 6.81 -1.99 14.18
N ALA A 12 7.58 -3.04 14.48
CA ALA A 12 9.04 -2.96 14.56
C ALA A 12 9.68 -2.55 13.21
N SER A 13 9.16 -3.06 12.09
CA SER A 13 9.66 -2.72 10.74
C SER A 13 9.36 -1.26 10.37
N LEU A 14 8.16 -0.76 10.68
CA LEU A 14 7.76 0.63 10.42
C LEU A 14 8.62 1.60 11.24
N ALA A 15 8.86 1.29 12.51
CA ALA A 15 9.72 2.08 13.39
C ALA A 15 11.18 2.09 12.89
N LYS A 16 11.73 0.91 12.53
CA LYS A 16 13.08 0.81 11.96
C LYS A 16 13.21 1.63 10.68
N ALA A 17 12.18 1.65 9.85
CA ALA A 17 12.13 2.40 8.60
C ALA A 17 11.80 3.88 8.77
N LYS A 18 11.57 4.37 10.00
CA LYS A 18 11.12 5.75 10.28
C LYS A 18 9.85 6.12 9.51
N LEU A 19 8.94 5.16 9.36
CA LEU A 19 7.61 5.35 8.82
C LEU A 19 6.64 5.73 9.94
N VAL A 20 6.70 5.02 11.07
CA VAL A 20 5.89 5.28 12.28
C VAL A 20 6.76 5.02 13.53
N PRO A 21 7.11 6.04 14.33
CA PRO A 21 6.90 7.46 14.05
C PRO A 21 7.72 7.90 12.82
N GLY A 22 7.22 8.88 12.07
CA GLY A 22 7.89 9.46 10.91
C GLY A 22 6.95 9.87 9.79
N SER A 23 7.33 9.55 8.55
CA SER A 23 6.65 10.12 7.37
C SER A 23 5.23 9.62 7.18
N ALA A 24 4.83 8.49 7.78
CA ALA A 24 3.49 7.93 7.70
C ALA A 24 2.65 8.21 8.96
N ASP A 25 3.09 9.12 9.82
CA ASP A 25 2.34 9.55 11.00
C ASP A 25 0.96 10.08 10.61
N GLY A 26 -0.06 9.64 11.34
CA GLY A 26 -1.47 9.97 11.06
C GLY A 26 -2.10 9.17 9.92
N LEU A 27 -1.32 8.54 9.05
CA LEU A 27 -1.82 7.56 8.07
C LEU A 27 -1.93 6.16 8.68
N ILE A 28 -0.90 5.77 9.43
CA ILE A 28 -0.88 4.52 10.20
C ILE A 28 -0.81 4.92 11.67
N PRO A 29 -1.85 4.66 12.48
CA PRO A 29 -1.82 4.94 13.92
C PRO A 29 -0.69 4.20 14.65
N ASP A 30 -0.12 4.81 15.70
CA ASP A 30 0.95 4.21 16.51
C ASP A 30 0.55 2.89 17.16
N ASP A 31 -0.73 2.75 17.53
CA ASP A 31 -1.34 1.57 18.14
C ASP A 31 -2.02 0.66 17.12
N PHE A 32 -1.73 0.84 15.82
CA PHE A 32 -2.35 0.07 14.76
C PHE A 32 -2.08 -1.44 14.92
N ALA A 33 -3.17 -2.19 15.05
CA ALA A 33 -3.17 -3.64 14.97
C ALA A 33 -3.85 -4.08 13.67
N PRO A 34 -3.15 -4.80 12.76
CA PRO A 34 -3.74 -5.28 11.52
C PRO A 34 -4.84 -6.32 11.81
N ALA A 35 -5.97 -6.19 11.13
CA ALA A 35 -7.10 -7.10 11.20
C ALA A 35 -6.91 -8.36 10.32
N THR A 36 -6.00 -8.28 9.34
CA THR A 36 -5.60 -9.38 8.46
C THR A 36 -4.16 -9.19 7.97
N LYS A 37 -3.57 -10.22 7.36
CA LYS A 37 -2.26 -10.12 6.70
C LYS A 37 -2.47 -9.76 5.23
N LEU A 38 -1.73 -8.76 4.74
CA LEU A 38 -1.68 -8.40 3.33
C LEU A 38 -0.46 -9.05 2.66
N ASP A 39 -0.71 -10.08 1.86
CA ASP A 39 0.31 -10.76 1.08
C ASP A 39 0.42 -10.12 -0.31
N VAL A 40 1.63 -9.66 -0.65
CA VAL A 40 1.96 -9.01 -1.92
C VAL A 40 3.16 -9.74 -2.51
N ALA A 41 3.14 -10.03 -3.81
CA ALA A 41 4.28 -10.65 -4.49
C ALA A 41 4.50 -10.08 -5.89
N TYR A 42 5.77 -9.83 -6.22
CA TYR A 42 6.23 -9.49 -7.57
C TYR A 42 6.94 -10.69 -8.17
N ASP A 43 6.42 -11.23 -9.27
CA ASP A 43 6.99 -12.40 -9.96
C ASP A 43 7.30 -13.59 -9.03
N GLY A 44 6.37 -13.86 -8.10
CA GLY A 44 6.50 -14.92 -7.09
C GLY A 44 7.42 -14.57 -5.90
N GLN A 45 8.18 -13.47 -5.93
CA GLN A 45 8.92 -12.98 -4.78
C GLN A 45 7.97 -12.27 -3.81
N ALA A 46 7.77 -12.88 -2.64
CA ALA A 46 6.96 -12.30 -1.58
C ALA A 46 7.61 -11.03 -0.99
N LEU A 47 6.77 -10.03 -0.76
CA LEU A 47 7.10 -8.81 -0.05
C LEU A 47 6.75 -9.00 1.44
N GLU A 48 7.75 -8.87 2.30
CA GLU A 48 7.65 -9.09 3.74
C GLU A 48 8.30 -7.90 4.46
N LEU A 49 7.49 -6.88 4.79
CA LEU A 49 7.81 -5.83 5.77
C LEU A 49 9.15 -5.11 5.52
N GLY A 50 9.34 -4.60 4.31
CA GLY A 50 10.50 -3.81 3.92
C GLY A 50 11.42 -4.49 2.91
N THR A 51 11.02 -5.65 2.34
CA THR A 51 11.77 -6.34 1.27
C THR A 51 12.29 -5.36 0.24
N PHE A 52 13.56 -5.52 -0.11
CA PHE A 52 14.22 -4.70 -1.11
C PHE A 52 13.94 -5.22 -2.51
N PHE A 53 13.55 -4.32 -3.42
CA PHE A 53 13.37 -4.59 -4.84
C PHE A 53 14.12 -3.58 -5.70
N ARG A 54 14.40 -3.97 -6.94
CA ARG A 54 14.79 -3.05 -8.01
C ARG A 54 13.57 -2.57 -8.78
N ALA A 55 13.62 -1.33 -9.28
CA ALA A 55 12.53 -0.75 -10.08
C ALA A 55 12.08 -1.68 -11.22
N SER A 56 13.02 -2.37 -11.87
CA SER A 56 12.71 -3.35 -12.92
C SER A 56 11.84 -4.53 -12.49
N GLN A 57 11.92 -4.95 -11.23
CA GLN A 57 11.11 -6.04 -10.67
C GLN A 57 9.65 -5.64 -10.44
N CYS A 58 9.39 -4.33 -10.31
CA CYS A 58 8.08 -3.80 -9.96
C CYS A 58 7.37 -3.11 -11.15
N LYS A 59 7.75 -3.43 -12.39
CA LYS A 59 7.17 -2.82 -13.60
C LYS A 59 5.68 -3.14 -13.82
N VAL A 60 5.27 -4.33 -13.42
CA VAL A 60 3.87 -4.81 -13.54
C VAL A 60 3.21 -4.84 -12.16
N PRO A 61 1.88 -4.75 -12.06
CA PRO A 61 1.19 -4.86 -10.77
C PRO A 61 1.53 -6.18 -10.06
N PRO A 62 1.74 -6.17 -8.73
CA PRO A 62 1.96 -7.39 -7.97
C PRO A 62 0.66 -8.19 -7.80
N SER A 63 0.78 -9.47 -7.47
CA SER A 63 -0.36 -10.25 -6.98
C SER A 63 -0.70 -9.87 -5.55
N ILE A 64 -1.99 -9.79 -5.23
CA ILE A 64 -2.51 -9.41 -3.91
C ILE A 64 -3.36 -10.55 -3.35
N ALA A 65 -3.10 -10.94 -2.10
CA ALA A 65 -3.89 -11.91 -1.36
C ALA A 65 -4.04 -11.48 0.10
N PHE A 66 -5.19 -11.76 0.70
CA PHE A 66 -5.45 -11.56 2.13
C PHE A 66 -6.67 -12.37 2.54
N ALA A 67 -6.78 -12.70 3.83
CA ALA A 67 -7.96 -13.34 4.40
C ALA A 67 -9.01 -12.31 4.81
N ALA A 68 -10.29 -12.68 4.78
CA ALA A 68 -11.34 -11.87 5.38
C ALA A 68 -11.10 -11.71 6.89
N GLU A 69 -11.44 -10.53 7.42
CA GLU A 69 -11.36 -10.26 8.86
C GLU A 69 -12.21 -11.25 9.68
N ALA A 70 -11.73 -11.60 10.87
CA ALA A 70 -12.46 -12.50 11.76
C ALA A 70 -13.87 -11.97 12.07
N GLY A 71 -14.90 -12.78 11.81
CA GLY A 71 -16.30 -12.41 12.02
C GLY A 71 -16.93 -11.58 10.89
N ALA A 72 -16.18 -11.21 9.86
CA ALA A 72 -16.77 -10.70 8.62
C ALA A 72 -17.27 -11.89 7.78
N ALA A 73 -18.52 -11.83 7.31
CA ALA A 73 -18.95 -12.74 6.26
C ALA A 73 -18.11 -12.43 5.01
N ALA A 74 -17.33 -13.41 4.53
CA ALA A 74 -16.43 -13.25 3.39
C ALA A 74 -17.14 -12.76 2.11
N THR A 75 -18.47 -12.86 2.06
CA THR A 75 -19.31 -12.50 0.92
C THR A 75 -19.83 -11.06 0.92
N THR A 76 -19.61 -10.28 2.00
CA THR A 76 -20.17 -8.91 2.09
C THR A 76 -19.13 -7.81 2.29
N ALA A 77 -17.90 -8.15 2.70
CA ALA A 77 -16.85 -7.16 2.90
C ALA A 77 -16.10 -6.86 1.58
N SER A 78 -15.96 -5.58 1.28
CA SER A 78 -15.17 -5.07 0.15
C SER A 78 -14.00 -4.25 0.69
N TYR A 79 -12.88 -4.29 -0.01
CA TYR A 79 -11.65 -3.64 0.40
C TYR A 79 -11.06 -2.79 -0.72
N LEU A 80 -10.32 -1.76 -0.33
CA LEU A 80 -9.59 -0.89 -1.22
C LEU A 80 -8.09 -1.00 -0.95
N LEU A 81 -7.31 -1.25 -1.98
CA LEU A 81 -5.85 -1.18 -1.92
C LEU A 81 -5.36 0.19 -2.40
N LEU A 82 -4.47 0.80 -1.63
CA LEU A 82 -3.71 1.99 -2.00
C LEU A 82 -2.21 1.67 -1.95
N LEU A 83 -1.51 1.92 -3.05
CA LEU A 83 -0.05 1.96 -3.12
C LEU A 83 0.44 3.40 -3.19
N THR A 84 1.29 3.81 -2.24
CA THR A 84 1.82 5.18 -2.19
C THR A 84 3.28 5.27 -1.77
N ASP A 85 3.98 6.31 -2.22
CA ASP A 85 5.39 6.58 -1.97
C ASP A 85 5.57 7.87 -1.15
N PRO A 86 5.80 7.81 0.18
CA PRO A 86 6.09 8.97 1.03
C PRO A 86 7.38 9.71 0.67
N ASP A 87 8.25 9.14 -0.16
CA ASP A 87 9.60 9.63 -0.43
C ASP A 87 9.73 10.36 -1.77
N ALA A 88 8.65 10.54 -2.54
CA ALA A 88 8.75 11.23 -3.82
C ALA A 88 9.03 12.75 -3.68
N PRO A 89 9.90 13.37 -4.53
CA PRO A 89 10.71 12.74 -5.57
C PRO A 89 11.99 12.07 -5.05
N THR A 90 12.48 12.42 -3.86
CA THR A 90 13.57 11.71 -3.17
C THR A 90 13.35 11.72 -1.64
N PRO A 91 13.80 10.69 -0.89
CA PRO A 91 13.62 10.65 0.56
C PRO A 91 14.20 11.85 1.31
N ASP A 92 15.27 12.45 0.76
CA ASP A 92 15.93 13.62 1.34
C ASP A 92 15.17 14.94 1.09
N ASN A 93 14.30 14.99 0.08
CA ASN A 93 13.51 16.17 -0.24
C ASN A 93 12.13 15.79 -0.82
N PRO A 94 11.23 15.22 0.00
CA PRO A 94 10.02 14.55 -0.47
C PRO A 94 8.87 15.55 -0.73
N GLN A 95 9.07 16.51 -1.62
CA GLN A 95 8.08 17.55 -1.96
C GLN A 95 6.79 16.99 -2.60
N PHE A 96 6.86 15.79 -3.17
CA PHE A 96 5.75 15.08 -3.79
C PHE A 96 5.28 13.88 -2.95
N ALA A 97 5.65 13.86 -1.67
CA ALA A 97 5.37 12.81 -0.71
C ALA A 97 3.96 12.26 -0.85
N PHE A 98 3.85 10.96 -0.64
CA PHE A 98 2.66 10.16 -0.91
C PHE A 98 2.26 10.24 -2.37
N TRP A 99 3.21 9.98 -3.27
CA TRP A 99 2.88 9.80 -4.67
C TRP A 99 1.90 8.62 -4.82
N ARG A 100 0.78 8.83 -5.52
CA ARG A 100 -0.25 7.80 -5.72
C ARG A 100 0.13 6.89 -6.90
N HIS A 101 0.53 5.66 -6.58
CA HIS A 101 0.94 4.67 -7.58
C HIS A 101 -0.22 3.80 -8.06
N TRP A 102 -1.12 3.39 -7.17
CA TRP A 102 -2.21 2.48 -7.50
C TRP A 102 -3.36 2.62 -6.51
N VAL A 103 -4.60 2.65 -7.01
CA VAL A 103 -5.81 2.59 -6.16
C VAL A 103 -6.80 1.63 -6.77
N VAL A 104 -7.12 0.55 -6.05
CA VAL A 104 -8.05 -0.48 -6.49
C VAL A 104 -9.14 -0.66 -5.45
N PRO A 105 -10.38 -0.25 -5.74
CA PRO A 105 -11.53 -0.52 -4.89
C PRO A 105 -12.10 -1.91 -5.19
N GLY A 106 -13.03 -2.38 -4.38
CA GLY A 106 -13.80 -3.58 -4.72
C GLY A 106 -13.02 -4.89 -4.63
N LEU A 107 -11.94 -4.96 -3.84
CA LEU A 107 -11.21 -6.21 -3.62
C LEU A 107 -12.00 -7.11 -2.68
N GLN A 108 -12.15 -8.38 -3.07
CA GLN A 108 -12.81 -9.40 -2.25
C GLN A 108 -11.87 -10.59 -2.01
N PRO A 109 -11.61 -10.97 -0.74
CA PRO A 109 -10.75 -12.10 -0.44
C PRO A 109 -11.41 -13.41 -0.90
N LEU A 110 -10.64 -14.25 -1.60
CA LEU A 110 -11.10 -15.55 -2.08
C LEU A 110 -10.57 -16.67 -1.18
N GLY A 111 -11.46 -17.33 -0.43
CA GLY A 111 -11.12 -18.51 0.36
C GLY A 111 -10.27 -18.24 1.60
N ASP A 112 -9.21 -19.03 1.80
CA ASP A 112 -8.37 -19.03 3.01
C ASP A 112 -7.36 -17.88 3.08
N GLY A 113 -7.44 -16.93 2.16
CA GLY A 113 -6.58 -15.75 2.08
C GLY A 113 -5.23 -15.97 1.40
N LYS A 114 -4.98 -17.16 0.83
CA LYS A 114 -3.77 -17.45 0.03
C LYS A 114 -3.99 -17.33 -1.47
N THR A 115 -5.24 -17.23 -1.88
CA THR A 115 -5.62 -17.07 -3.28
C THR A 115 -5.65 -15.58 -3.61
N VAL A 116 -5.26 -15.26 -4.86
CA VAL A 116 -5.38 -13.89 -5.38
C VAL A 116 -6.82 -13.41 -5.21
N VAL A 117 -6.98 -12.20 -4.70
CA VAL A 117 -8.30 -11.60 -4.46
C VAL A 117 -9.07 -11.39 -5.77
N ALA A 118 -10.39 -11.38 -5.68
CA ALA A 118 -11.23 -10.97 -6.80
C ALA A 118 -11.27 -9.45 -6.88
N GLU A 119 -11.04 -8.92 -8.09
CA GLU A 119 -11.22 -7.51 -8.40
C GLU A 119 -12.64 -7.31 -8.96
N THR A 120 -13.54 -6.70 -8.18
CA THR A 120 -14.93 -6.49 -8.62
C THR A 120 -15.17 -5.13 -9.27
N LYS A 121 -14.18 -4.24 -9.24
CA LYS A 121 -14.25 -2.88 -9.77
C LYS A 121 -12.93 -2.52 -10.48
N PRO A 122 -12.97 -1.65 -11.51
CA PRO A 122 -11.74 -1.17 -12.14
C PRO A 122 -10.94 -0.27 -11.18
N ALA A 123 -9.63 -0.20 -11.40
CA ALA A 123 -8.75 0.71 -10.65
C ALA A 123 -9.15 2.18 -10.85
N LEU A 124 -9.19 2.94 -9.75
CA LEU A 124 -9.42 4.40 -9.77
C LEU A 124 -8.16 5.16 -10.17
N THR A 125 -7.00 4.59 -9.84
CA THR A 125 -5.70 5.04 -10.32
C THR A 125 -4.98 3.81 -10.85
N ALA A 126 -4.73 3.76 -12.16
CA ALA A 126 -4.00 2.67 -12.78
C ALA A 126 -2.60 2.53 -12.19
N TYR A 127 -2.13 1.29 -12.09
CA TYR A 127 -0.81 0.98 -11.56
C TYR A 127 0.27 1.70 -12.35
N LEU A 128 1.09 2.45 -11.64
CA LEU A 128 2.36 2.97 -12.12
C LEU A 128 3.44 2.40 -11.22
N GLY A 129 4.38 1.65 -11.78
CA GLY A 129 5.44 1.01 -11.00
C GLY A 129 6.33 2.01 -10.26
N PRO A 130 7.04 1.57 -9.21
CA PRO A 130 8.16 2.30 -8.64
C PRO A 130 9.13 2.80 -9.72
N GLY A 131 9.53 4.07 -9.61
CA GLY A 131 10.49 4.68 -10.53
C GLY A 131 11.54 5.56 -9.83
N PRO A 132 12.14 5.13 -8.70
CA PRO A 132 13.24 5.86 -8.09
C PRO A 132 14.41 5.93 -9.09
N LYS A 133 15.07 7.08 -9.16
CA LYS A 133 16.24 7.27 -10.02
C LYS A 133 17.47 6.59 -9.41
N ASP A 134 18.46 6.27 -10.24
CA ASP A 134 19.70 5.61 -9.82
C ASP A 134 20.54 6.46 -8.85
N ASP A 135 20.40 7.78 -8.91
CA ASP A 135 21.04 8.76 -8.03
C ASP A 135 20.22 9.10 -6.78
N SER A 136 19.00 8.57 -6.66
CA SER A 136 18.17 8.73 -5.46
C SER A 136 18.48 7.61 -4.46
N LYS A 137 18.37 7.93 -3.16
CA LYS A 137 18.28 6.89 -2.13
C LYS A 137 17.06 6.00 -2.37
N PRO A 138 17.06 4.75 -1.89
CA PRO A 138 15.91 3.88 -2.02
C PRO A 138 14.64 4.51 -1.40
N HIS A 139 13.52 4.39 -2.11
CA HIS A 139 12.21 4.88 -1.69
C HIS A 139 11.44 3.78 -0.95
N ARG A 140 10.60 4.19 -0.01
CA ARG A 140 9.66 3.32 0.70
C ARG A 140 8.32 3.37 -0.01
N TYR A 141 7.70 2.21 -0.22
CA TYR A 141 6.38 2.09 -0.84
C TYR A 141 5.44 1.39 0.13
N LEU A 142 4.33 2.04 0.44
CA LEU A 142 3.32 1.56 1.37
C LEU A 142 2.15 0.95 0.61
N PHE A 143 1.85 -0.32 0.90
CA PHE A 143 0.62 -0.98 0.51
C PHE A 143 -0.35 -0.92 1.69
N LEU A 144 -1.47 -0.24 1.50
CA LEU A 144 -2.47 0.02 2.52
C LEU A 144 -3.78 -0.61 2.08
N LEU A 145 -4.25 -1.59 2.85
CA LEU A 145 -5.55 -2.22 2.62
C LEU A 145 -6.56 -1.57 3.56
N PHE A 146 -7.60 -0.99 2.99
CA PHE A 146 -8.70 -0.39 3.73
C PHE A 146 -9.97 -1.22 3.55
N ARG A 147 -10.73 -1.41 4.63
CA ARG A 147 -12.11 -1.87 4.55
C ARG A 147 -13.00 -0.75 4.03
N GLU A 148 -13.77 -1.03 2.99
CA GLU A 148 -14.77 -0.11 2.45
C GLU A 148 -16.02 -0.07 3.34
N PRO A 149 -16.61 1.10 3.60
CA PRO A 149 -17.96 1.17 4.17
C PRO A 149 -18.98 0.63 3.16
N GLU A 150 -20.11 0.15 3.69
CA GLU A 150 -21.20 -0.39 2.88
C GLU A 150 -21.72 0.67 1.89
N GLY A 151 -21.91 0.25 0.63
CA GLY A 151 -22.42 1.13 -0.42
C GLY A 151 -21.42 2.16 -0.95
N LEU A 152 -20.12 2.10 -0.59
CA LEU A 152 -19.12 3.01 -1.12
C LEU A 152 -19.04 2.91 -2.66
N GLN A 153 -19.20 4.05 -3.32
CA GLN A 153 -18.97 4.22 -4.76
C GLN A 153 -17.98 5.35 -4.96
N LEU A 154 -16.82 5.01 -5.50
CA LEU A 154 -15.76 5.94 -5.84
C LEU A 154 -15.59 5.99 -7.36
N THR A 155 -15.24 7.16 -7.88
CA THR A 155 -14.88 7.38 -9.28
C THR A 155 -13.44 7.90 -9.40
N LYS A 156 -12.93 8.03 -10.63
CA LYS A 156 -11.57 8.56 -10.85
C LYS A 156 -11.42 10.00 -10.37
N GLU A 157 -12.52 10.76 -10.35
CA GLU A 157 -12.57 12.13 -9.87
C GLU A 157 -12.34 12.20 -8.35
N ASP A 158 -12.77 11.19 -7.58
CA ASP A 158 -12.56 11.15 -6.13
C ASP A 158 -11.09 11.03 -5.73
N VAL A 159 -10.27 10.43 -6.59
CA VAL A 159 -8.80 10.38 -6.43
C VAL A 159 -8.09 11.53 -7.16
N GLY A 160 -8.83 12.40 -7.86
CA GLY A 160 -8.31 13.58 -8.54
C GLY A 160 -7.75 13.35 -9.94
N GLY A 161 -7.88 12.16 -10.53
CA GLY A 161 -7.41 11.82 -11.88
C GLY A 161 -6.10 11.01 -11.93
N GLU A 162 -5.44 10.96 -13.09
CA GLU A 162 -4.28 10.07 -13.34
C GLU A 162 -3.00 10.81 -13.76
N GLU A 163 -3.09 12.12 -14.02
CA GLU A 163 -1.95 12.92 -14.46
C GLU A 163 -0.90 13.07 -13.36
N PHE A 164 0.34 13.37 -13.76
CA PHE A 164 1.48 13.58 -12.85
C PHE A 164 1.12 14.51 -11.68
N VAL A 165 0.53 15.68 -11.99
CA VAL A 165 0.17 16.69 -10.99
C VAL A 165 -0.98 16.27 -10.07
N GLN A 166 -1.77 15.27 -10.49
CA GLN A 166 -2.92 14.74 -9.75
C GLN A 166 -2.51 13.57 -8.84
N ARG A 167 -1.40 12.88 -9.14
CA ARG A 167 -0.87 11.76 -8.35
C ARG A 167 0.06 12.21 -7.22
N ARG A 168 0.80 13.32 -7.40
CA ARG A 168 1.75 13.84 -6.39
C ARG A 168 1.04 14.43 -5.17
N SER A 169 1.76 14.47 -4.04
CA SER A 169 1.31 15.18 -2.83
C SER A 169 -0.09 14.72 -2.37
N PHE A 170 -0.41 13.45 -2.58
CA PHE A 170 -1.70 12.89 -2.18
C PHE A 170 -1.80 12.90 -0.66
N ARG A 171 -3.00 13.09 -0.12
CA ARG A 171 -3.24 13.12 1.33
C ARG A 171 -4.00 11.86 1.75
N PRO A 172 -3.33 10.70 1.83
CA PRO A 172 -4.02 9.42 1.99
C PRO A 172 -4.81 9.33 3.30
N ALA A 173 -4.31 9.92 4.39
CA ALA A 173 -5.00 9.91 5.68
C ALA A 173 -6.30 10.72 5.63
N GLU A 174 -6.24 11.97 5.15
CA GLU A 174 -7.40 12.84 4.98
C GLU A 174 -8.43 12.23 4.01
N TRP A 175 -7.94 11.66 2.90
CA TRP A 175 -8.77 11.02 1.90
C TRP A 175 -9.47 9.78 2.45
N ALA A 176 -8.75 8.89 3.14
CA ALA A 176 -9.34 7.71 3.77
C ALA A 176 -10.41 8.08 4.79
N ALA A 177 -10.12 9.08 5.65
CA ALA A 177 -11.07 9.59 6.62
C ALA A 177 -12.34 10.17 5.96
N LYS A 178 -12.17 10.99 4.91
CA LYS A 178 -13.29 11.59 4.15
C LYS A 178 -14.25 10.54 3.60
N HIS A 179 -13.73 9.39 3.15
CA HIS A 179 -14.52 8.32 2.54
C HIS A 179 -14.88 7.18 3.51
N GLY A 180 -14.63 7.36 4.82
CA GLY A 180 -14.98 6.37 5.84
C GLY A 180 -14.21 5.06 5.74
N LEU A 181 -13.05 5.07 5.09
CA LEU A 181 -12.17 3.92 4.92
C LEU A 181 -11.45 3.60 6.22
N LYS A 182 -11.45 2.32 6.61
CA LYS A 182 -10.79 1.84 7.84
C LYS A 182 -9.57 1.01 7.48
N LEU A 183 -8.39 1.37 7.98
CA LEU A 183 -7.17 0.61 7.71
C LEU A 183 -7.29 -0.80 8.31
N ALA A 184 -7.12 -1.82 7.47
CA ALA A 184 -7.27 -3.24 7.82
C ALA A 184 -5.91 -3.96 7.82
N ALA A 185 -5.01 -3.63 6.90
CA ALA A 185 -3.67 -4.20 6.85
C ALA A 185 -2.67 -3.24 6.18
N VAL A 186 -1.40 -3.42 6.52
CA VAL A 186 -0.28 -2.70 5.92
C VAL A 186 0.81 -3.69 5.54
N ASN A 187 1.40 -3.51 4.37
CA ASN A 187 2.70 -4.08 4.03
C ASN A 187 3.52 -3.01 3.31
N TRP A 188 4.83 -3.16 3.24
CA TRP A 188 5.67 -2.14 2.63
C TRP A 188 6.96 -2.72 2.06
N MET A 189 7.53 -2.03 1.07
CA MET A 189 8.81 -2.41 0.46
C MET A 189 9.75 -1.22 0.35
N THR A 190 11.02 -1.54 0.15
CA THR A 190 12.04 -0.57 -0.26
C THR A 190 12.37 -0.81 -1.72
N VAL A 191 12.38 0.23 -2.55
CA VAL A 191 12.76 0.09 -3.97
C VAL A 191 13.83 1.10 -4.33
N ALA A 192 14.85 0.66 -5.07
CA ALA A 192 15.88 1.51 -5.62
C ALA A 192 15.92 1.41 -7.15
N GLY A 193 16.53 2.42 -7.78
CA GLY A 193 16.86 2.37 -9.20
C GLY A 193 17.72 1.15 -9.52
N ASP A 194 17.65 0.64 -10.74
CA ASP A 194 18.40 -0.54 -11.15
C ASP A 194 19.92 -0.32 -11.06
N GLY A 195 20.37 0.92 -11.32
CA GLY A 195 21.77 1.33 -11.22
C GLY A 195 22.21 1.81 -9.84
N TRP A 196 21.30 1.91 -8.87
CA TRP A 196 21.64 2.38 -7.51
C TRP A 196 22.64 1.42 -6.83
N LYS A 197 23.65 2.01 -6.18
CA LYS A 197 24.67 1.31 -5.40
C LYS A 197 24.67 1.86 -3.99
N GLU A 198 24.84 0.95 -3.02
CA GLU A 198 25.09 1.34 -1.64
C GLU A 198 26.47 2.01 -1.56
N GLU A 199 26.52 3.20 -0.98
CA GLU A 199 27.75 3.96 -0.75
C GLU A 199 28.58 3.39 0.41
#